data_AF-A0A0I9SGG2-F1
#
_entry.id   AF-A0A0I9SGG2-F1
#
_cell.length_a   1.000
_cell.length_b   1.000
_cell.length_c   1.000
_cell.angle_alpha   90.00
_cell.angle_beta   90.00
_cell.angle_gamma   90.00
#
_symmetry.space_group_name_H-M   'P 1'
#
loop_
_entity.id
_entity.type
_entity.pdbx_description
1 polymer ?
#
loop_
_entity_poly.entity_id
_entity_poly.type
_entity_poly.pdbx_seq_one_letter_code
_entity_poly.pdbx_strand_id
1 'polypeptide(L)'
;MLTLLAVVIAVVVSLHLWDYYMEAPWTRDGHVHADIIQVAPDVSGLVTELHVRDNQKVNRGQVLFVIDRARFELAVDEARATVLERRAQLDQAQREAKRNRVLKELIAAETVEIGDTQVKRAAAALATAEAALGVARLDLERTTVLSPVDGYLGDQTMRVGDYVKTGTPVLSIVDTDSLRVEGYFEETKLHAIEIGQPVDIHIMGEAQHLRGHVQSIAAGIEDRDRVRGNSLLPNIDPSFNWVRLAQRIPVRVVLDDG
;
A
#
# COMPACT_ATOMS: atom_id res chain seq x y z
N MET A 1 -42.28 29.90 -46.76
CA MET A 1 -40.95 30.24 -46.23
C MET A 1 -40.85 29.92 -44.75
N LEU A 2 -41.73 30.47 -43.88
CA LEU A 2 -41.70 30.20 -42.44
C LEU A 2 -41.91 28.71 -42.07
N THR A 3 -42.84 28.02 -42.73
CA THR A 3 -43.12 26.59 -42.49
C THR A 3 -41.97 25.68 -42.92
N LEU A 4 -41.29 26.01 -44.02
CA LEU A 4 -40.16 25.24 -44.54
C LEU A 4 -38.93 25.41 -43.64
N LEU A 5 -38.70 26.63 -43.14
CA LEU A 5 -37.67 26.90 -42.13
C LEU A 5 -37.94 26.15 -40.82
N ALA A 6 -39.18 26.12 -40.36
CA ALA A 6 -39.57 25.39 -39.14
C ALA A 6 -39.35 23.87 -39.29
N VAL A 7 -39.67 23.29 -40.46
CA VAL A 7 -39.42 21.86 -40.73
C VAL A 7 -37.92 21.57 -40.76
N VAL A 8 -37.10 22.43 -41.38
CA VAL A 8 -35.65 22.26 -41.40
C VAL A 8 -35.08 22.33 -39.98
N ILE A 9 -35.50 23.29 -39.15
CA ILE A 9 -35.08 23.39 -37.75
C ILE A 9 -35.50 22.14 -36.96
N ALA A 10 -36.74 21.67 -37.13
CA ALA A 10 -37.22 20.47 -36.45
C ALA A 10 -36.41 19.23 -36.82
N VAL A 11 -36.09 19.05 -38.11
CA VAL A 11 -35.25 17.95 -38.59
C VAL A 11 -33.84 18.04 -38.01
N VAL A 12 -33.22 19.22 -38.00
CA VAL A 12 -31.90 19.42 -37.40
C VAL A 12 -31.92 19.12 -35.90
N VAL A 13 -32.93 19.60 -35.18
CA VAL A 13 -33.09 19.34 -33.74
C VAL A 13 -33.33 17.85 -33.47
N SER A 14 -34.15 17.17 -34.26
CA SER A 14 -34.40 15.73 -34.13
C SER A 14 -33.15 14.90 -34.43
N LEU A 15 -32.37 15.25 -35.46
CA LEU A 15 -31.11 14.59 -35.76
C LEU A 15 -30.08 14.83 -34.63
N HIS A 16 -29.99 16.05 -34.12
CA HIS A 16 -29.06 16.40 -33.05
C HIS A 16 -29.44 15.75 -31.71
N LEU A 17 -30.73 15.60 -31.41
CA LEU A 17 -31.23 14.84 -30.25
C LEU A 17 -30.98 13.34 -30.42
N TRP A 18 -31.15 12.82 -31.64
CA TRP A 18 -30.84 11.43 -31.94
C TRP A 18 -29.36 11.16 -31.71
N ASP A 19 -28.48 11.99 -32.26
CA ASP A 19 -27.04 11.91 -32.10
C ASP A 19 -26.64 11.97 -30.62
N TYR A 20 -27.15 12.96 -29.90
CA TYR A 20 -26.94 13.09 -28.45
C TYR A 20 -27.40 11.84 -27.67
N TYR A 21 -28.58 11.28 -27.97
CA TYR A 21 -29.09 10.11 -27.26
C TYR A 21 -28.42 8.78 -27.67
N MET A 22 -27.96 8.66 -28.91
CA MET A 22 -27.33 7.44 -29.42
C MET A 22 -25.83 7.40 -29.12
N GLU A 23 -25.16 8.55 -29.21
CA GLU A 23 -23.70 8.68 -29.11
C GLU A 23 -23.21 9.08 -27.72
N ALA A 24 -24.02 9.74 -26.87
CA ALA A 24 -23.57 10.06 -25.51
C ALA A 24 -23.20 8.78 -24.77
N PRO A 25 -21.93 8.63 -24.36
CA PRO A 25 -21.46 7.41 -23.73
C PRO A 25 -22.03 7.33 -22.31
N TRP A 26 -22.97 6.40 -22.10
CA TRP A 26 -23.47 6.05 -20.77
C TRP A 26 -23.39 4.54 -20.56
N THR A 27 -23.15 4.13 -19.32
CA THR A 27 -23.16 2.72 -18.93
C THR A 27 -23.90 2.54 -17.61
N ARG A 28 -24.55 1.39 -17.44
CA ARG A 28 -25.15 0.95 -16.16
C ARG A 28 -24.25 -0.01 -15.41
N ASP A 29 -23.18 -0.44 -16.06
CA ASP A 29 -22.21 -1.40 -15.55
C ASP A 29 -21.05 -0.61 -14.97
N GLY A 30 -21.32 -0.01 -13.81
CA GLY A 30 -20.37 0.80 -13.04
C GLY A 30 -20.11 0.15 -11.71
N HIS A 31 -18.84 -0.05 -11.38
CA HIS A 31 -18.40 -0.70 -10.16
C HIS A 31 -17.55 0.27 -9.34
N VAL A 32 -17.83 0.34 -8.03
CA VAL A 32 -17.00 1.10 -7.09
C VAL A 32 -15.85 0.20 -6.66
N HIS A 33 -14.63 0.68 -6.85
CA HIS A 33 -13.40 0.02 -6.45
C HIS A 33 -12.68 0.86 -5.41
N ALA A 34 -11.98 0.18 -4.51
CA ALA A 34 -11.04 0.76 -3.57
C ALA A 34 -9.84 -0.19 -3.46
N ASP A 35 -8.69 0.37 -3.16
CA ASP A 35 -7.48 -0.40 -2.90
C ASP A 35 -7.58 -1.04 -1.52
N ILE A 36 -7.17 -2.32 -1.46
CA ILE A 36 -7.19 -3.10 -0.23
C ILE A 36 -5.75 -3.18 0.27
N ILE A 37 -5.50 -2.51 1.39
CA ILE A 37 -4.21 -2.55 2.07
C ILE A 37 -4.19 -3.75 3.01
N GLN A 38 -3.26 -4.65 2.75
CA GLN A 38 -3.02 -5.81 3.60
C GLN A 38 -2.03 -5.45 4.70
N VAL A 39 -2.48 -5.56 5.96
CA VAL A 39 -1.64 -5.28 7.13
C VAL A 39 -1.02 -6.57 7.63
N ALA A 40 0.31 -6.63 7.55
CA ALA A 40 1.13 -7.70 8.10
C ALA A 40 1.99 -7.15 9.25
N PRO A 41 2.27 -7.95 10.30
CA PRO A 41 3.16 -7.53 11.36
C PRO A 41 4.63 -7.64 10.91
N ASP A 42 5.48 -6.74 11.42
CA ASP A 42 6.94 -6.79 11.21
C ASP A 42 7.62 -7.79 12.16
N VAL A 43 7.02 -8.06 13.31
CA VAL A 43 7.53 -9.02 14.31
C VAL A 43 6.54 -10.16 14.55
N SER A 44 7.06 -11.35 14.85
CA SER A 44 6.24 -12.55 15.07
C SER A 44 5.91 -12.73 16.55
N GLY A 45 4.68 -13.10 16.87
CA GLY A 45 4.30 -13.36 18.25
C GLY A 45 2.83 -13.64 18.50
N LEU A 46 2.48 -13.77 19.78
CA LEU A 46 1.10 -13.95 20.22
C LEU A 46 0.41 -12.60 20.29
N VAL A 47 -0.82 -12.52 19.82
CA VAL A 47 -1.66 -11.32 19.95
C VAL A 47 -2.21 -11.26 21.37
N THR A 48 -1.82 -10.24 22.14
CA THR A 48 -2.30 -10.04 23.51
C THR A 48 -3.52 -9.15 23.57
N GLU A 49 -3.61 -8.17 22.66
CA GLU A 49 -4.70 -7.19 22.64
C GLU A 49 -5.17 -6.96 21.21
N LEU A 50 -6.48 -6.79 21.06
CA LEU A 50 -7.14 -6.47 19.81
C LEU A 50 -8.05 -5.27 20.03
N HIS A 51 -7.78 -4.17 19.32
CA HIS A 51 -8.41 -2.87 19.52
C HIS A 51 -9.44 -2.51 18.45
N VAL A 52 -9.67 -3.40 17.49
CA VAL A 52 -10.56 -3.18 16.35
C VAL A 52 -11.60 -4.28 16.24
N ARG A 53 -12.66 -3.99 15.49
CA ARG A 53 -13.77 -4.90 15.18
C ARG A 53 -14.05 -4.90 13.68
N ASP A 54 -14.75 -5.92 13.22
CA ASP A 54 -15.21 -6.05 11.84
C ASP A 54 -15.95 -4.80 11.35
N ASN A 55 -15.64 -4.37 10.13
CA ASN A 55 -16.29 -3.24 9.45
C ASN A 55 -16.20 -1.90 10.21
N GLN A 56 -15.26 -1.78 11.15
CA GLN A 56 -15.00 -0.55 11.88
C GLN A 56 -14.19 0.42 11.01
N LYS A 57 -14.56 1.71 11.06
CA LYS A 57 -13.72 2.79 10.53
C LYS A 57 -12.47 2.96 11.39
N VAL A 58 -11.30 2.91 10.75
CA VAL A 58 -9.99 3.12 11.35
C VAL A 58 -9.30 4.32 10.73
N ASN A 59 -8.53 5.02 11.55
CA ASN A 59 -7.72 6.14 11.08
C ASN A 59 -6.25 5.73 10.96
N ARG A 60 -5.50 6.44 10.12
CA ARG A 60 -4.04 6.28 9.99
C ARG A 60 -3.35 6.45 11.34
N GLY A 61 -2.48 5.51 11.69
CA GLY A 61 -1.78 5.47 12.97
C GLY A 61 -2.60 4.92 14.15
N GLN A 62 -3.86 4.55 13.95
CA GLN A 62 -4.65 3.89 14.98
C GLN A 62 -4.12 2.49 15.29
N VAL A 63 -4.03 2.15 16.58
CA VAL A 63 -3.64 0.80 17.02
C VAL A 63 -4.69 -0.22 16.60
N LEU A 64 -4.26 -1.25 15.88
CA LEU A 64 -5.10 -2.36 15.46
C LEU A 64 -5.03 -3.50 16.49
N PHE A 65 -3.81 -3.96 16.77
CA PHE A 65 -3.55 -5.03 17.72
C PHE A 65 -2.14 -4.91 18.30
N VAL A 66 -1.93 -5.58 19.44
CA VAL A 66 -0.65 -5.61 20.14
C VAL A 66 -0.17 -7.05 20.24
N ILE A 67 1.10 -7.24 19.87
CA ILE A 67 1.83 -8.49 20.03
C ILE A 67 2.49 -8.48 21.41
N ASP A 68 2.59 -9.65 22.04
CA ASP A 68 3.25 -9.86 23.33
C ASP A 68 4.61 -9.14 23.41
N ARG A 69 4.67 -8.12 24.29
CA ARG A 69 5.79 -7.19 24.41
C ARG A 69 6.89 -7.70 25.34
N ALA A 70 6.55 -8.58 26.28
CA ALA A 70 7.45 -8.99 27.35
C ALA A 70 8.79 -9.53 26.84
N ARG A 71 8.78 -10.36 25.78
CA ARG A 71 10.00 -10.88 25.17
C ARG A 71 10.90 -9.77 24.58
N PHE A 72 10.29 -8.74 24.00
CA PHE A 72 11.00 -7.66 23.30
C PHE A 72 11.53 -6.63 24.30
N GLU A 73 10.81 -6.39 25.40
CA GLU A 73 11.30 -5.58 26.52
C GLU A 73 12.56 -6.21 27.13
N LEU A 74 12.55 -7.52 27.37
CA LEU A 74 13.73 -8.25 27.85
C LEU A 74 14.91 -8.18 26.87
N ALA A 75 14.65 -8.30 25.56
CA ALA A 75 15.70 -8.16 24.54
C ALA A 75 16.31 -6.74 24.52
N VAL A 76 15.49 -5.70 24.72
CA VAL A 76 15.97 -4.31 24.86
C VAL A 76 16.84 -4.16 26.11
N ASP A 77 16.46 -4.77 27.22
CA ASP A 77 17.22 -4.71 28.46
C ASP A 77 18.55 -5.46 28.36
N GLU A 78 18.58 -6.63 27.71
CA GLU A 78 19.81 -7.38 27.41
C GLU A 78 20.76 -6.55 26.53
N ALA A 79 20.26 -6.02 25.41
CA ALA A 79 21.07 -5.19 24.51
C ALA A 79 21.59 -3.92 25.21
N ARG A 80 20.79 -3.34 26.12
CA ARG A 80 21.22 -2.20 26.93
C ARG A 80 22.35 -2.57 27.89
N ALA A 81 22.28 -3.75 28.51
CA ALA A 81 23.35 -4.25 29.37
C ALA A 81 24.65 -4.46 28.57
N THR A 82 24.56 -5.00 27.35
CA THR A 82 25.72 -5.13 26.45
C THR A 82 26.33 -3.76 26.09
N VAL A 83 25.50 -2.75 25.80
CA VAL A 83 26.00 -1.38 25.55
C VAL A 83 26.78 -0.84 26.76
N LEU A 84 26.26 -1.04 27.97
CA LEU A 84 26.93 -0.61 29.20
C LEU A 84 28.26 -1.34 29.40
N GLU A 85 28.31 -2.65 29.13
CA GLU A 85 29.55 -3.44 29.18
C GLU A 85 30.60 -2.93 28.18
N ARG A 86 30.21 -2.73 26.91
CA ARG A 86 31.13 -2.24 25.86
C ARG A 86 31.61 -0.81 26.14
N ARG A 87 30.74 0.02 26.72
CA ARG A 87 31.11 1.38 27.14
C ARG A 87 32.16 1.34 28.25
N ALA A 88 31.99 0.49 29.24
CA ALA A 88 32.97 0.32 30.30
C ALA A 88 34.33 -0.17 29.77
N GLN A 89 34.32 -1.09 28.78
CA GLN A 89 35.53 -1.56 28.09
C GLN A 89 36.24 -0.45 27.31
N LEU A 90 35.48 0.40 26.60
CA LEU A 90 36.03 1.57 25.92
C LEU A 90 36.66 2.55 26.92
N ASP A 91 35.97 2.87 28.01
CA ASP A 91 36.47 3.77 29.04
C ASP A 91 37.76 3.22 29.68
N GLN A 92 37.85 1.91 29.89
CA GLN A 92 39.07 1.25 30.35
C GLN A 92 40.22 1.39 29.34
N ALA A 93 39.98 1.07 28.07
CA ALA A 93 40.98 1.18 27.01
C ALA A 93 41.47 2.64 26.84
N GLN A 94 40.57 3.62 26.96
CA GLN A 94 40.93 5.04 26.92
C GLN A 94 41.81 5.46 28.10
N ARG A 95 41.49 5.00 29.32
CA ARG A 95 42.34 5.25 30.50
C ARG A 95 43.73 4.66 30.34
N GLU A 96 43.83 3.45 29.81
CA GLU A 96 45.11 2.77 29.57
C GLU A 96 45.93 3.45 28.47
N ALA A 97 45.31 3.79 27.33
CA ALA A 97 45.96 4.54 26.26
C ALA A 97 46.43 5.92 26.74
N LYS A 98 45.62 6.63 27.54
CA LYS A 98 46.02 7.92 28.14
C LYS A 98 47.24 7.75 29.06
N ARG A 99 47.28 6.69 29.88
CA ARG A 99 48.41 6.39 30.76
C ARG A 99 49.69 6.13 29.95
N ASN A 100 49.61 5.31 28.92
CA ASN A 100 50.74 4.98 28.06
C ASN A 100 51.27 6.22 27.32
N ARG A 101 50.39 7.12 26.87
CA ARG A 101 50.80 8.39 26.25
C ARG A 101 51.50 9.36 27.20
N VAL A 102 51.21 9.34 28.50
CA VAL A 102 51.94 10.16 29.49
C VAL A 102 53.34 9.58 29.74
N LEU A 103 53.49 8.25 29.67
CA LEU A 103 54.76 7.54 29.88
C LEU A 103 55.61 7.44 28.60
N LYS A 104 55.36 8.26 27.58
CA LYS A 104 55.90 8.11 26.22
C LYS A 104 57.44 8.09 26.13
N GLU A 105 58.14 8.69 27.09
CA GLU A 105 59.61 8.64 27.17
C GLU A 105 60.16 7.36 27.81
N LEU A 106 59.30 6.57 28.46
CA LEU A 106 59.65 5.36 29.21
C LEU A 106 59.17 4.07 28.54
N ILE A 107 58.38 4.15 27.46
CA ILE A 107 57.81 3.00 26.74
C ILE A 107 58.03 3.08 25.23
N ALA A 108 58.00 1.93 24.55
CA ALA A 108 58.15 1.85 23.10
C ALA A 108 56.99 2.53 22.36
N ALA A 109 57.29 3.15 21.21
CA ALA A 109 56.28 3.78 20.34
C ALA A 109 55.18 2.79 19.91
N GLU A 110 55.57 1.52 19.67
CA GLU A 110 54.66 0.42 19.35
C GLU A 110 53.59 0.21 20.44
N THR A 111 53.94 0.34 21.73
CA THR A 111 52.98 0.19 22.84
C THR A 111 51.90 1.27 22.82
N VAL A 112 52.25 2.49 22.40
CA VAL A 112 51.29 3.59 22.25
C VAL A 112 50.34 3.32 21.08
N GLU A 113 50.87 2.84 19.95
CA GLU A 113 50.06 2.49 18.76
C GLU A 113 49.11 1.33 19.03
N ILE A 114 49.54 0.31 19.78
CA ILE A 114 48.68 -0.79 20.22
C ILE A 114 47.53 -0.26 21.10
N GLY A 115 47.83 0.63 22.05
CA GLY A 115 46.83 1.25 22.92
C GLY A 115 45.78 2.05 22.13
N ASP A 116 46.22 2.84 21.15
CA ASP A 116 45.33 3.61 20.29
C ASP A 116 44.46 2.70 19.40
N THR A 117 45.05 1.62 18.90
CA THR A 117 44.31 0.59 18.14
C THR A 117 43.27 -0.09 19.03
N GLN A 118 43.58 -0.34 20.30
CA GLN A 118 42.65 -0.96 21.26
C GLN A 118 41.46 -0.05 21.56
N VAL A 119 41.68 1.27 21.69
CA VAL A 119 40.58 2.24 21.83
C VAL A 119 39.68 2.21 20.60
N LYS A 120 40.25 2.21 19.39
CA LYS A 120 39.47 2.14 18.14
C LYS A 120 38.64 0.85 18.06
N ARG A 121 39.21 -0.29 18.44
CA ARG A 121 38.50 -1.57 18.51
C ARG A 121 37.35 -1.54 19.51
N ALA A 122 37.58 -1.03 20.72
CA ALA A 122 36.54 -0.92 21.74
C ALA A 122 35.42 0.06 21.31
N ALA A 123 35.77 1.15 20.63
CA ALA A 123 34.79 2.11 20.10
C ALA A 123 33.93 1.47 18.99
N ALA A 124 34.53 0.69 18.09
CA ALA A 124 33.78 -0.06 17.09
C ALA A 124 32.86 -1.12 17.73
N ALA A 125 33.34 -1.82 18.76
CA ALA A 125 32.52 -2.79 19.50
C ALA A 125 31.33 -2.13 20.21
N LEU A 126 31.51 -0.93 20.79
CA LEU A 126 30.42 -0.15 21.36
C LEU A 126 29.40 0.26 20.29
N ALA A 127 29.86 0.76 19.14
CA ALA A 127 28.96 1.15 18.04
C ALA A 127 28.10 -0.03 17.54
N THR A 128 28.68 -1.23 17.44
CA THR A 128 27.92 -2.45 17.10
C THR A 128 26.87 -2.79 18.16
N ALA A 129 27.21 -2.66 19.46
CA ALA A 129 26.25 -2.90 20.54
C ALA A 129 25.11 -1.86 20.55
N GLU A 130 25.42 -0.59 20.27
CA GLU A 130 24.41 0.47 20.15
C GLU A 130 23.46 0.21 18.97
N ALA A 131 23.98 -0.26 17.84
CA ALA A 131 23.16 -0.67 16.69
C ALA A 131 22.24 -1.86 17.05
N ALA A 132 22.75 -2.86 17.77
CA ALA A 132 21.94 -3.99 18.23
C ALA A 132 20.82 -3.56 19.20
N LEU A 133 21.10 -2.61 20.10
CA LEU A 133 20.07 -1.99 20.95
C LEU A 133 19.02 -1.23 20.12
N GLY A 134 19.45 -0.57 19.03
CA GLY A 134 18.55 0.09 18.09
C GLY A 134 17.56 -0.88 17.45
N VAL A 135 18.04 -2.05 17.00
CA VAL A 135 17.20 -3.11 16.42
C VAL A 135 16.20 -3.64 17.45
N ALA A 136 16.66 -3.98 18.67
CA ALA A 136 15.77 -4.49 19.71
C ALA A 136 14.66 -3.49 20.10
N ARG A 137 14.97 -2.18 20.10
CA ARG A 137 13.99 -1.12 20.36
C ARG A 137 12.98 -0.99 19.23
N LEU A 138 13.43 -1.08 17.97
CA LEU A 138 12.54 -1.06 16.82
C LEU A 138 11.60 -2.26 16.87
N ASP A 139 12.11 -3.46 17.15
CA ASP A 139 11.29 -4.66 17.27
C ASP A 139 10.23 -4.50 18.38
N LEU A 140 10.60 -3.90 19.53
CA LEU A 140 9.65 -3.57 20.60
C LEU A 140 8.59 -2.57 20.16
N GLU A 141 8.94 -1.54 19.39
CA GLU A 141 7.98 -0.58 18.84
C GLU A 141 7.01 -1.26 17.85
N ARG A 142 7.55 -2.14 17.00
CA ARG A 142 6.80 -2.91 15.99
C ARG A 142 5.91 -4.01 16.58
N THR A 143 5.93 -4.24 17.88
CA THR A 143 4.91 -5.06 18.56
C THR A 143 3.51 -4.44 18.50
N THR A 144 3.42 -3.12 18.39
CA THR A 144 2.15 -2.40 18.27
C THR A 144 1.87 -2.15 16.80
N VAL A 145 0.92 -2.89 16.23
CA VAL A 145 0.60 -2.77 14.80
C VAL A 145 -0.45 -1.69 14.60
N LEU A 146 -0.12 -0.73 13.74
CA LEU A 146 -0.93 0.45 13.47
C LEU A 146 -1.55 0.38 12.07
N SER A 147 -2.63 1.10 11.85
CA SER A 147 -3.19 1.30 10.51
C SER A 147 -2.28 2.19 9.64
N PRO A 148 -1.89 1.77 8.43
CA PRO A 148 -1.11 2.60 7.52
C PRO A 148 -1.93 3.70 6.83
N VAL A 149 -3.25 3.52 6.70
CA VAL A 149 -4.19 4.38 5.96
C VAL A 149 -5.47 4.63 6.76
N ASP A 150 -6.26 5.61 6.33
CA ASP A 150 -7.63 5.83 6.80
C ASP A 150 -8.57 4.93 5.99
N GLY A 151 -9.46 4.18 6.66
CA GLY A 151 -10.20 3.15 5.96
C GLY A 151 -11.22 2.38 6.79
N TYR A 152 -11.78 1.36 6.17
CA TYR A 152 -12.66 0.40 6.83
C TYR A 152 -11.95 -0.95 6.97
N LEU A 153 -11.96 -1.50 8.17
CA LEU A 153 -11.42 -2.84 8.40
C LEU A 153 -12.30 -3.87 7.70
N GLY A 154 -11.68 -4.74 6.91
CA GLY A 154 -12.36 -5.93 6.36
C GLY A 154 -12.70 -6.94 7.45
N ASP A 155 -13.36 -8.03 7.04
CA ASP A 155 -13.75 -9.09 7.97
C ASP A 155 -12.53 -9.70 8.67
N GLN A 156 -12.54 -9.67 9.99
CA GLN A 156 -11.47 -10.11 10.84
C GLN A 156 -11.59 -11.61 11.14
N THR A 157 -10.51 -12.35 10.87
CA THR A 157 -10.39 -13.75 11.30
C THR A 157 -9.55 -13.91 12.57
N MET A 158 -8.70 -12.93 12.88
CA MET A 158 -7.75 -12.96 13.99
C MET A 158 -8.42 -12.75 15.35
N ARG A 159 -8.00 -13.50 16.36
CA ARG A 159 -8.48 -13.42 17.74
C ARG A 159 -7.32 -13.17 18.70
N VAL A 160 -7.64 -12.65 19.88
CA VAL A 160 -6.67 -12.59 20.99
C VAL A 160 -6.23 -14.01 21.33
N GLY A 161 -4.92 -14.21 21.43
CA GLY A 161 -4.29 -15.52 21.61
C GLY A 161 -3.77 -16.17 20.32
N ASP A 162 -4.13 -15.66 19.14
CA ASP A 162 -3.59 -16.17 17.89
C ASP A 162 -2.10 -15.84 17.76
N TYR A 163 -1.36 -16.71 17.07
CA TYR A 163 0.05 -16.50 16.75
C TYR A 163 0.20 -15.94 15.34
N VAL A 164 0.74 -14.72 15.25
CA VAL A 164 0.99 -14.04 13.98
C VAL A 164 2.45 -14.17 13.56
N LYS A 165 2.67 -14.27 12.25
CA LYS A 165 4.00 -14.41 11.64
C LYS A 165 4.36 -13.15 10.87
N THR A 166 5.64 -12.79 10.92
CA THR A 166 6.19 -11.65 10.20
C THR A 166 5.92 -11.76 8.70
N GLY A 167 5.41 -10.69 8.10
CA GLY A 167 5.15 -10.60 6.67
C GLY A 167 3.91 -11.37 6.17
N THR A 168 3.20 -12.09 7.05
CA THR A 168 1.89 -12.68 6.70
C THR A 168 0.79 -11.67 7.01
N PRO A 169 -0.01 -11.25 6.01
CA PRO A 169 -1.17 -10.39 6.25
C PRO A 169 -2.18 -11.06 7.18
N VAL A 170 -2.65 -10.31 8.18
CA VAL A 170 -3.64 -10.77 9.16
C VAL A 170 -4.91 -9.94 9.17
N LEU A 171 -4.83 -8.71 8.65
CA LEU A 171 -5.95 -7.79 8.50
C LEU A 171 -5.93 -7.17 7.10
N SER A 172 -7.10 -6.79 6.61
CA SER A 172 -7.27 -6.00 5.40
C SER A 172 -7.98 -4.70 5.74
N ILE A 173 -7.57 -3.62 5.09
CA ILE A 173 -8.18 -2.30 5.24
C ILE A 173 -8.53 -1.81 3.84
N VAL A 174 -9.79 -1.42 3.65
CA VAL A 174 -10.24 -0.75 2.45
C VAL A 174 -9.91 0.73 2.57
N ASP A 175 -8.99 1.21 1.75
CA ASP A 175 -8.51 2.60 1.77
C ASP A 175 -9.59 3.53 1.23
N THR A 176 -10.03 4.47 2.07
CA THR A 176 -11.11 5.42 1.69
C THR A 176 -10.61 6.46 0.69
N ASP A 177 -9.33 6.81 0.73
CA ASP A 177 -8.74 7.83 -0.16
C ASP A 177 -8.52 7.28 -1.59
N SER A 178 -8.57 5.96 -1.76
CA SER A 178 -8.37 5.26 -3.04
C SER A 178 -9.66 4.99 -3.82
N LEU A 179 -10.80 5.48 -3.32
CA LEU A 179 -12.12 5.19 -3.86
C LEU A 179 -12.24 5.72 -5.30
N ARG A 180 -12.63 4.83 -6.22
CA ARG A 180 -12.78 5.15 -7.65
C ARG A 180 -13.96 4.38 -8.24
N VAL A 181 -14.45 4.88 -9.38
CA VAL A 181 -15.52 4.20 -10.13
C VAL A 181 -14.96 3.73 -11.46
N GLU A 182 -15.17 2.45 -11.78
CA GLU A 182 -14.84 1.89 -13.08
C GLU A 182 -16.14 1.62 -13.84
N GLY A 183 -16.32 2.30 -14.97
CA GLY A 183 -17.45 2.13 -15.86
C GLY A 183 -17.07 1.28 -17.05
N TYR A 184 -17.85 0.25 -17.36
CA TYR A 184 -17.61 -0.62 -18.50
C TYR A 184 -18.39 -0.14 -19.73
N PHE A 185 -17.69 0.36 -20.73
CA PHE A 185 -18.28 0.93 -21.95
C PHE A 185 -18.08 0.02 -23.16
N GLU A 186 -19.02 0.05 -24.10
CA GLU A 186 -18.88 -0.64 -25.38
C GLU A 186 -17.73 -0.02 -26.21
N GLU A 187 -16.85 -0.86 -26.76
CA GLU A 187 -15.73 -0.45 -27.62
C GLU A 187 -16.15 0.53 -28.72
N THR A 188 -17.34 0.33 -29.30
CA THR A 188 -17.91 1.19 -30.35
C THR A 188 -18.13 2.64 -29.90
N LYS A 189 -18.33 2.89 -28.60
CA LYS A 189 -18.62 4.21 -28.02
C LYS A 189 -17.41 4.89 -27.38
N LEU A 190 -16.26 4.20 -27.30
CA LEU A 190 -15.05 4.75 -26.68
C LEU A 190 -14.48 5.97 -27.40
N HIS A 191 -14.71 6.10 -28.71
CA HIS A 191 -14.21 7.23 -29.49
C HIS A 191 -14.78 8.58 -29.03
N ALA A 192 -15.91 8.56 -28.32
CA ALA A 192 -16.55 9.75 -27.74
C ALA A 192 -16.04 10.08 -26.32
N ILE A 193 -15.18 9.23 -25.73
CA ILE A 193 -14.64 9.39 -24.37
C ILE A 193 -13.19 9.86 -24.44
N GLU A 194 -12.90 10.99 -23.80
CA GLU A 194 -11.54 11.55 -23.69
C GLU A 194 -11.10 11.65 -22.23
N ILE A 195 -9.79 11.53 -22.00
CA ILE A 195 -9.20 11.69 -20.66
C ILE A 195 -9.42 13.13 -20.19
N GLY A 196 -9.90 13.29 -18.95
CA GLY A 196 -10.22 14.57 -18.33
C GLY A 196 -11.67 15.04 -18.54
N GLN A 197 -12.48 14.32 -19.31
CA GLN A 197 -13.90 14.67 -19.46
C GLN A 197 -14.66 14.50 -18.13
N PRO A 198 -15.59 15.43 -17.82
CA PRO A 198 -16.44 15.32 -16.64
C PRO A 198 -17.44 14.16 -16.80
N VAL A 199 -17.71 13.47 -15.70
CA VAL A 199 -18.64 12.32 -15.62
C VAL A 199 -19.61 12.55 -14.47
N ASP A 200 -20.91 12.39 -14.74
CA ASP A 200 -21.95 12.35 -13.72
C ASP A 200 -22.23 10.89 -13.33
N ILE A 201 -22.00 10.55 -12.06
CA ILE A 201 -22.15 9.20 -11.51
C ILE A 201 -23.40 9.16 -10.63
N HIS A 202 -24.27 8.20 -10.91
CA HIS A 202 -25.51 7.97 -10.15
C HIS A 202 -25.43 6.60 -9.49
N ILE A 203 -25.25 6.58 -8.17
CA ILE A 203 -25.24 5.34 -7.39
C ILE A 203 -26.68 4.92 -7.13
N MET A 204 -27.04 3.70 -7.52
CA MET A 204 -28.39 3.19 -7.30
C MET A 204 -28.65 3.06 -5.79
N GLY A 205 -29.69 3.75 -5.31
CA GLY A 205 -30.06 3.77 -3.89
C GLY A 205 -29.61 5.02 -3.15
N GLU A 206 -28.84 5.90 -3.79
CA GLU A 206 -28.40 7.17 -3.22
C GLU A 206 -28.98 8.35 -4.03
N ALA A 207 -29.42 9.40 -3.33
CA ALA A 207 -30.03 10.57 -3.99
C ALA A 207 -28.99 11.59 -4.47
N GLN A 208 -27.76 11.51 -3.95
CA GLN A 208 -26.69 12.42 -4.34
C GLN A 208 -26.06 11.97 -5.65
N HIS A 209 -25.82 12.94 -6.52
CA HIS A 209 -25.06 12.72 -7.75
C HIS A 209 -23.60 13.01 -7.43
N LEU A 210 -22.74 12.04 -7.72
CA LEU A 210 -21.30 12.22 -7.60
C LEU A 210 -20.77 12.73 -8.94
N ARG A 211 -19.78 13.61 -8.88
CA ARG A 211 -19.07 14.10 -10.06
C ARG A 211 -17.64 13.60 -10.02
N GLY A 212 -17.09 13.38 -11.20
CA GLY A 212 -15.71 12.98 -11.37
C GLY A 212 -15.22 13.27 -12.76
N HIS A 213 -14.00 12.84 -13.05
CA HIS A 213 -13.41 12.96 -14.37
C HIS A 213 -12.78 11.64 -14.83
N VAL A 214 -12.76 11.43 -16.14
CA VAL A 214 -12.10 10.28 -16.75
C VAL A 214 -10.60 10.37 -16.50
N GLN A 215 -10.04 9.46 -15.71
CA GLN A 215 -8.60 9.40 -15.44
C GLN A 215 -7.88 8.61 -16.54
N SER A 216 -8.42 7.45 -16.91
CA SER A 216 -7.79 6.58 -17.90
C SER A 216 -8.78 5.62 -18.54
N ILE A 217 -8.43 5.20 -19.75
CA ILE A 217 -9.14 4.17 -20.51
C ILE A 217 -8.20 2.97 -20.59
N ALA A 218 -8.68 1.76 -20.28
CA ALA A 218 -7.84 0.58 -20.33
C ALA A 218 -7.27 0.34 -21.74
N ALA A 219 -5.94 0.26 -21.84
CA ALA A 219 -5.23 0.10 -23.10
C ALA A 219 -5.31 -1.32 -23.70
N GLY A 220 -5.90 -2.28 -22.97
CA GLY A 220 -6.09 -3.65 -23.43
C GLY A 220 -6.94 -4.47 -22.46
N ILE A 221 -7.63 -5.47 -22.99
CA ILE A 221 -8.43 -6.44 -22.25
C ILE A 221 -7.77 -7.81 -22.43
N GLU A 222 -7.67 -8.59 -21.36
CA GLU A 222 -7.14 -9.96 -21.45
C GLU A 222 -8.11 -10.87 -22.21
N ASP A 223 -7.62 -11.55 -23.24
CA ASP A 223 -8.38 -12.55 -23.99
C ASP A 223 -8.49 -13.85 -23.17
N ARG A 224 -9.61 -13.98 -22.44
CA ARG A 224 -9.90 -15.13 -21.57
C ARG A 224 -10.00 -16.45 -22.31
N ASP A 225 -10.22 -16.44 -23.63
CA ASP A 225 -10.33 -17.66 -24.45
C ASP A 225 -8.96 -18.20 -24.88
N ARG A 226 -7.89 -17.43 -24.71
CA ARG A 226 -6.54 -17.81 -25.11
C ARG A 226 -5.82 -18.55 -23.98
N VAL A 227 -6.15 -19.82 -23.77
CA VAL A 227 -5.41 -20.70 -22.85
C VAL A 227 -3.97 -20.85 -23.36
N ARG A 228 -2.99 -20.32 -22.62
CA ARG A 228 -1.56 -20.57 -22.91
C ARG A 228 -1.26 -22.04 -22.61
N GLY A 229 -1.17 -22.87 -23.64
CA GLY A 229 -0.62 -24.21 -23.51
C GLY A 229 0.85 -24.18 -23.10
N ASN A 230 1.35 -25.26 -22.50
CA ASN A 230 2.75 -25.42 -22.09
C ASN A 230 3.73 -25.61 -23.29
N SER A 231 3.21 -25.53 -24.52
CA SER A 231 3.96 -25.45 -25.77
C SER A 231 3.86 -24.02 -26.27
N LEU A 232 4.93 -23.45 -26.83
CA LEU A 232 4.99 -22.09 -27.38
C LEU A 232 4.07 -21.85 -28.60
N LEU A 233 3.11 -22.75 -28.82
CA LEU A 233 2.11 -22.71 -29.87
C LEU A 233 0.74 -22.39 -29.25
N PRO A 234 0.00 -21.40 -29.78
CA PRO A 234 -1.37 -21.12 -29.34
C PRO A 234 -2.26 -22.35 -29.52
N ASN A 235 -2.94 -22.78 -28.46
CA ASN A 235 -4.03 -23.74 -28.54
C ASN A 235 -5.34 -22.96 -28.67
N ILE A 236 -5.96 -23.00 -29.84
CA ILE A 236 -7.21 -22.29 -30.13
C ILE A 236 -8.30 -23.35 -30.21
N ASP A 237 -9.23 -23.35 -29.26
CA ASP A 237 -10.42 -24.19 -29.33
C ASP A 237 -11.31 -23.65 -30.47
N PRO A 238 -11.69 -24.45 -31.48
CA PRO A 238 -12.49 -23.97 -32.62
C PRO A 238 -13.94 -23.72 -32.21
N SER A 239 -14.18 -22.67 -31.43
CA SER A 239 -15.51 -22.07 -31.29
C SER A 239 -15.71 -21.08 -32.44
N PHE A 240 -16.68 -21.36 -33.31
CA PHE A 240 -17.03 -20.50 -34.44
C PHE A 240 -17.80 -19.26 -33.96
N ASN A 241 -17.11 -18.30 -33.35
CA ASN A 241 -17.66 -16.99 -33.00
C ASN A 241 -17.32 -15.94 -34.09
N TRP A 242 -17.87 -16.12 -35.29
CA TRP A 242 -17.71 -15.15 -36.39
C TRP A 242 -18.57 -13.89 -36.20
N VAL A 243 -19.53 -13.94 -35.26
CA VAL A 243 -20.24 -12.76 -34.74
C VAL A 243 -19.57 -12.37 -33.43
N ARG A 244 -18.80 -11.27 -33.44
CA ARG A 244 -18.23 -10.67 -32.23
C ARG A 244 -19.15 -9.56 -31.74
N LEU A 245 -19.59 -9.66 -30.50
CA LEU A 245 -20.22 -8.54 -29.80
C LEU A 245 -19.14 -7.53 -29.40
N ALA A 246 -19.52 -6.26 -29.25
CA ALA A 246 -18.60 -5.24 -28.76
C ALA A 246 -18.06 -5.63 -27.38
N GLN A 247 -16.74 -5.50 -27.19
CA GLN A 247 -16.13 -5.74 -25.90
C GLN A 247 -16.44 -4.59 -24.94
N ARG A 248 -16.51 -4.91 -23.64
CA ARG A 248 -16.70 -3.93 -22.58
C ARG A 248 -15.35 -3.51 -22.02
N ILE A 249 -14.98 -2.26 -22.27
CA ILE A 249 -13.69 -1.70 -21.89
C ILE A 249 -13.86 -0.89 -20.61
N PRO A 250 -13.12 -1.19 -19.54
CA PRO A 250 -13.18 -0.40 -18.32
C PRO A 250 -12.56 0.98 -18.54
N VAL A 251 -13.35 1.99 -18.21
CA VAL A 251 -12.96 3.40 -18.13
C VAL A 251 -12.93 3.78 -16.66
N ARG A 252 -11.77 4.22 -16.20
CA ARG A 252 -11.56 4.62 -14.81
C ARG A 252 -11.93 6.08 -14.63
N VAL A 253 -12.76 6.32 -13.63
CA VAL A 253 -13.24 7.64 -13.23
C VAL A 253 -12.80 7.90 -11.80
N VAL A 254 -12.13 9.03 -11.59
CA VAL A 254 -11.77 9.52 -10.25
C VAL A 254 -12.86 10.49 -9.81
N LEU A 255 -13.27 10.37 -8.55
CA LEU A 255 -14.26 11.25 -7.94
C LEU A 255 -13.61 12.61 -7.67
N ASP A 256 -14.29 13.69 -8.07
CA ASP A 256 -13.88 15.04 -7.68
C ASP A 256 -14.36 15.27 -6.24
N ASP A 257 -13.45 15.70 -5.35
CA ASP A 257 -13.73 15.89 -3.93
C ASP A 257 -15.07 16.61 -3.69
N GLY A 258 -15.91 16.01 -2.86
CA GLY A 258 -17.13 16.61 -2.28
C GLY A 258 -16.87 17.21 -0.91
#